data_AF-A0A1I0D0R6-F1
#
_entry.id   AF-A0A1I0D0R6-F1
#
_cell.length_a   1.000
_cell.length_b   1.000
_cell.length_c   1.000
_cell.angle_alpha   90.00
_cell.angle_beta   90.00
_cell.angle_gamma   90.00
#
_symmetry.space_group_name_H-M   'P 1'
#
loop_
_entity.id
_entity.type
_entity.pdbx_description
1 polymer ?
#
loop_
_entity_poly.entity_id
_entity_poly.type
_entity_poly.pdbx_seq_one_letter_code
_entity_poly.pdbx_strand_id
1 'polypeptide(L)'
;MPLSYQSIVELARIPLNDDDKTRYPDTVLLSFANQGMLQILKRRPDLFIGRFNNLPDGERALDDAFPLPPIYLQTVADYVTARAEMSDDEHVNSGRAALFMQLFGSEAQP
;
A
#
# COMPACT_ATOMS: atom_id res chain seq x y z
N MET A 1 -10.01 -1.11 16.93
CA MET A 1 -10.36 -0.15 15.88
C MET A 1 -10.52 -0.91 14.58
N PRO A 2 -11.42 -0.50 13.67
CA PRO A 2 -11.41 -1.01 12.30
C PRO A 2 -10.05 -0.69 11.65
N LEU A 3 -9.54 -1.59 10.82
CA LEU A 3 -8.32 -1.37 10.07
C LEU A 3 -8.58 -0.32 8.97
N SER A 4 -7.66 0.63 8.81
CA SER A 4 -7.81 1.77 7.92
C SER A 4 -6.58 1.94 7.04
N TYR A 5 -6.60 2.94 6.15
CA TYR A 5 -5.42 3.32 5.36
C TYR A 5 -4.24 3.76 6.25
N GLN A 6 -4.51 4.33 7.42
CA GLN A 6 -3.49 4.59 8.45
C GLN A 6 -2.71 3.32 8.82
N SER A 7 -3.40 2.19 8.98
CA SER A 7 -2.75 0.91 9.31
C SER A 7 -1.79 0.44 8.21
N ILE A 8 -2.10 0.71 6.94
CA ILE A 8 -1.23 0.38 5.79
C ILE A 8 0.04 1.23 5.85
N VAL A 9 -0.12 2.54 6.07
CA VAL A 9 1.01 3.47 6.19
C VAL A 9 1.91 3.08 7.35
N GLU A 10 1.34 2.76 8.51
CA GLU A 10 2.10 2.30 9.69
C GLU A 10 2.85 1.00 9.43
N LEU A 11 2.21 0.01 8.78
CA LEU A 11 2.87 -1.24 8.41
C LEU A 11 4.05 -1.02 7.44
N ALA A 12 3.89 -0.13 6.47
CA ALA A 12 4.95 0.20 5.51
C ALA A 12 6.13 0.93 6.16
N ARG A 13 5.91 1.70 7.24
CA ARG A 13 6.97 2.42 7.96
C ARG A 13 7.95 1.49 8.65
N ILE A 14 7.51 0.31 9.09
CA ILE A 14 8.34 -0.68 9.81
C ILE A 14 9.56 -1.08 8.96
N PRO A 15 9.41 -1.63 7.74
CA PRO A 15 10.57 -1.97 6.92
C PRO A 15 11.34 -0.73 6.45
N LEU A 16 10.67 0.41 6.21
CA LEU A 16 11.32 1.66 5.83
C LEU A 16 12.22 2.23 6.94
N ASN A 17 12.06 1.76 8.18
CA ASN A 17 12.68 2.31 9.37
C ASN A 17 12.43 3.83 9.49
N ASP A 18 11.16 4.22 9.34
CA ASP A 18 10.68 5.61 9.28
C ASP A 18 9.50 5.80 10.25
N ASP A 19 9.70 5.44 11.53
CA ASP A 19 8.67 5.55 12.58
C ASP A 19 8.44 6.99 13.05
N ASP A 20 9.49 7.80 13.00
CA ASP A 20 9.54 9.22 13.31
C ASP A 20 8.96 10.11 12.21
N LYS A 21 8.69 9.52 11.04
CA LYS A 21 8.13 10.17 9.84
C LYS A 21 9.05 11.24 9.25
N THR A 22 10.35 11.12 9.49
CA THR A 22 11.33 12.08 9.00
C THR A 22 11.60 11.89 7.50
N ARG A 23 11.58 10.64 7.01
CA ARG A 23 11.93 10.31 5.61
C ARG A 23 10.74 10.50 4.67
N TYR A 24 9.55 10.00 5.04
CA TYR A 24 8.35 10.17 4.23
C TYR A 24 7.19 10.76 5.02
N PRO A 25 6.55 11.84 4.55
CA PRO A 25 5.31 12.32 5.14
C PRO A 25 4.17 11.33 4.87
N ASP A 26 3.18 11.28 5.77
CA ASP A 26 2.03 10.38 5.65
C ASP A 26 1.28 10.54 4.32
N THR A 27 1.22 11.75 3.78
CA THR A 27 0.58 12.05 2.49
C THR A 27 1.23 11.34 1.31
N VAL A 28 2.56 11.16 1.34
CA VAL A 28 3.30 10.44 0.28
C VAL A 28 3.00 8.94 0.37
N LEU A 29 3.11 8.35 1.56
CA LEU A 29 2.83 6.92 1.74
C LEU A 29 1.37 6.57 1.46
N LEU A 30 0.43 7.46 1.83
CA LEU A 30 -0.99 7.34 1.48
C LEU A 30 -1.21 7.34 -0.03
N SER A 31 -0.50 8.21 -0.78
CA SER A 31 -0.61 8.24 -2.23
C SER A 31 -0.18 6.91 -2.87
N PHE A 32 0.85 6.24 -2.31
CA PHE A 32 1.25 4.92 -2.75
C PHE A 32 0.25 3.84 -2.34
N ALA A 33 -0.37 3.94 -1.17
CA ALA A 33 -1.39 2.99 -0.72
C ALA A 33 -2.61 3.03 -1.66
N ASN A 34 -3.05 4.23 -2.01
CA ASN A 34 -4.10 4.47 -2.99
C ASN A 34 -3.75 3.87 -4.38
N GLN A 35 -2.53 4.08 -4.86
CA GLN A 35 -2.06 3.46 -6.11
C GLN A 35 -1.99 1.93 -6.01
N GLY A 36 -1.55 1.37 -4.88
CA GLY A 36 -1.50 -0.07 -4.63
C GLY A 36 -2.90 -0.70 -4.70
N MET A 37 -3.90 -0.05 -4.11
CA MET A 37 -5.29 -0.48 -4.21
C MET A 37 -5.84 -0.46 -5.63
N LEU A 38 -5.49 0.55 -6.44
CA LEU A 38 -5.83 0.58 -7.86
C LEU A 38 -5.15 -0.56 -8.64
N GLN A 39 -3.93 -0.93 -8.28
CA GLN A 39 -3.26 -2.10 -8.88
C GLN A 39 -3.95 -3.41 -8.50
N ILE A 40 -4.41 -3.56 -7.26
CA ILE A 40 -5.23 -4.72 -6.84
C ILE A 40 -6.54 -4.74 -7.63
N LEU A 41 -7.28 -3.64 -7.70
CA LEU A 41 -8.51 -3.57 -8.50
C LEU A 41 -8.30 -3.97 -9.96
N LYS A 42 -7.19 -3.51 -10.56
CA LYS A 42 -6.83 -3.82 -11.95
C LYS A 42 -6.52 -5.32 -12.16
N ARG A 43 -5.84 -5.97 -11.22
CA ARG A 43 -5.40 -7.38 -11.36
C ARG A 43 -6.40 -8.38 -10.81
N ARG A 44 -7.15 -7.97 -9.79
CA ARG A 44 -8.12 -8.76 -9.03
C ARG A 44 -9.47 -8.04 -8.90
N PRO A 45 -10.13 -7.74 -10.03
CA PRO A 45 -11.46 -7.12 -10.00
C PRO A 45 -12.51 -8.02 -9.33
N ASP A 46 -12.28 -9.34 -9.27
CA ASP A 46 -13.12 -10.32 -8.59
C ASP A 46 -13.30 -10.04 -7.10
N LEU A 47 -12.27 -9.50 -6.42
CA LEU A 47 -12.34 -9.14 -4.99
C LEU A 47 -13.38 -8.05 -4.69
N PHE A 48 -13.86 -7.35 -5.72
CA PHE A 48 -14.78 -6.23 -5.62
C PHE A 48 -16.18 -6.55 -6.16
N ILE A 49 -16.46 -7.80 -6.54
CA ILE A 49 -17.80 -8.22 -6.95
C ILE A 49 -18.78 -7.99 -5.78
N GLY A 50 -19.90 -7.30 -6.07
CA GLY A 50 -20.89 -6.93 -5.05
C GLY A 50 -20.51 -5.73 -4.19
N ARG A 51 -19.39 -5.04 -4.50
CA ARG A 51 -18.90 -3.84 -3.78
C ARG A 51 -18.80 -2.59 -4.67
N PHE A 52 -19.61 -2.50 -5.71
CA PHE A 52 -19.51 -1.47 -6.76
C PHE A 52 -19.69 -0.02 -6.28
N ASN A 53 -20.39 0.19 -5.16
CA ASN A 53 -20.59 1.53 -4.58
C ASN A 53 -19.38 2.04 -3.78
N ASN A 54 -18.34 1.22 -3.60
CA ASN A 54 -17.17 1.56 -2.80
C ASN A 54 -15.88 1.02 -3.43
N LEU A 55 -15.76 1.16 -4.75
CA LEU A 55 -14.53 0.81 -5.46
C LEU A 55 -13.39 1.76 -5.06
N PRO A 56 -12.13 1.28 -5.04
CA PRO A 56 -10.97 2.15 -4.96
C PRO A 56 -10.96 3.14 -6.13
N ASP A 57 -10.86 4.41 -5.81
CA ASP A 57 -10.79 5.57 -6.72
C ASP A 57 -9.41 6.26 -6.66
N GLY A 58 -8.62 5.97 -5.63
CA GLY A 58 -7.31 6.55 -5.40
C GLY A 58 -7.34 7.80 -4.52
N GLU A 59 -8.49 8.13 -3.92
CA GLU A 59 -8.70 9.37 -3.15
C GLU A 59 -8.96 9.11 -1.65
N ARG A 60 -8.64 7.92 -1.14
CA ARG A 60 -8.91 7.58 0.27
C ARG A 60 -8.02 8.35 1.22
N ALA A 61 -8.60 8.74 2.35
CA ALA A 61 -7.96 9.40 3.48
C ALA A 61 -7.40 8.37 4.48
N LEU A 62 -6.56 8.80 5.42
CA LEU A 62 -5.92 7.91 6.41
C LEU A 62 -6.94 7.21 7.33
N ASP A 63 -8.01 7.89 7.69
CA ASP A 63 -9.07 7.42 8.57
C ASP A 63 -10.13 6.57 7.84
N ASP A 64 -10.10 6.52 6.50
CA ASP A 64 -11.00 5.68 5.73
C ASP A 64 -10.77 4.20 6.04
N ALA A 65 -11.87 3.47 6.19
CA ALA A 65 -11.84 2.03 6.42
C ALA A 65 -11.24 1.28 5.22
N PHE A 66 -10.40 0.29 5.50
CA PHE A 66 -9.84 -0.57 4.47
C PHE A 66 -10.95 -1.42 3.82
N PRO A 67 -11.14 -1.38 2.49
CA PRO A 67 -12.33 -1.97 1.85
C PRO A 67 -12.24 -3.49 1.63
N LEU A 68 -11.07 -4.10 1.86
CA LEU A 68 -10.80 -5.52 1.67
C LEU A 68 -10.63 -6.25 3.01
N PRO A 69 -10.70 -7.60 3.02
CA PRO A 69 -10.36 -8.37 4.20
C PRO A 69 -8.94 -8.03 4.73
N PRO A 70 -8.72 -8.04 6.06
CA PRO A 70 -7.44 -7.67 6.68
C PRO A 70 -6.20 -8.35 6.13
N ILE A 71 -6.33 -9.54 5.55
CA ILE A 71 -5.23 -10.29 4.93
C ILE A 71 -4.53 -9.50 3.81
N TYR A 72 -5.22 -8.55 3.15
CA TYR A 72 -4.64 -7.74 2.08
C TYR A 72 -3.90 -6.48 2.56
N LEU A 73 -3.90 -6.20 3.87
CA LEU A 73 -3.20 -5.01 4.40
C LEU A 73 -1.71 -5.06 4.13
N GLN A 74 -1.07 -6.20 4.43
CA GLN A 74 0.36 -6.38 4.21
C GLN A 74 0.69 -6.28 2.72
N THR A 75 -0.16 -6.84 1.85
CA THR A 75 -0.02 -6.74 0.40
C THR A 75 0.11 -5.28 -0.04
N VAL A 76 -0.79 -4.40 0.42
CA VAL A 76 -0.74 -2.97 0.05
C VAL A 76 0.46 -2.28 0.72
N ALA A 77 0.80 -2.62 1.96
CA ALA A 77 1.97 -2.07 2.66
C ALA A 77 3.29 -2.44 1.96
N ASP A 78 3.40 -3.63 1.38
CA ASP A 78 4.55 -4.05 0.58
C ASP A 78 4.68 -3.21 -0.69
N TYR A 79 3.55 -2.91 -1.36
CA TYR A 79 3.55 -1.97 -2.49
C TYR A 79 4.03 -0.58 -2.10
N VAL A 80 3.53 -0.05 -0.96
CA VAL A 80 3.94 1.25 -0.43
C VAL A 80 5.44 1.27 -0.16
N THR A 81 5.95 0.26 0.54
CA THR A 81 7.37 0.09 0.87
C THR A 81 8.20 0.06 -0.41
N ALA A 82 7.81 -0.73 -1.41
CA ALA A 82 8.51 -0.81 -2.67
C ALA A 82 8.59 0.54 -3.39
N ARG A 83 7.47 1.29 -3.46
CA ARG A 83 7.43 2.61 -4.13
C ARG A 83 8.25 3.66 -3.38
N ALA A 84 8.21 3.64 -2.06
CA ALA A 84 9.05 4.51 -1.24
C ALA A 84 10.55 4.24 -1.50
N GLU A 85 10.98 2.97 -1.41
CA GLU A 85 12.37 2.55 -1.66
C GLU A 85 12.88 2.83 -3.09
N MET A 86 11.98 3.00 -4.07
CA MET A 86 12.33 3.41 -5.44
C MET A 86 12.46 4.93 -5.62
N SER A 87 11.87 5.72 -4.72
CA SER A 87 11.69 7.16 -4.92
C SER A 87 12.80 8.02 -4.31
N ASP A 88 13.57 7.47 -3.37
CA ASP A 88 14.57 8.22 -2.61
C ASP A 88 16.00 7.98 -3.10
N ASP A 89 16.49 8.87 -3.97
CA ASP A 89 17.79 8.77 -4.65
C ASP A 89 19.00 8.64 -3.70
N GLU A 90 18.92 9.17 -2.47
CA GLU A 90 20.02 9.12 -1.49
C GLU A 90 20.07 7.80 -0.71
N HIS A 91 18.94 7.07 -0.67
CA HIS A 91 18.80 5.82 0.08
C HIS A 91 18.09 4.71 -0.72
N VAL A 92 18.09 4.79 -2.05
CA VAL A 92 17.48 3.74 -2.90
C VAL A 92 18.22 2.44 -2.62
N ASN A 93 17.47 1.45 -2.15
CA ASN A 93 17.91 0.08 -2.10
C ASN A 93 17.13 -0.74 -3.14
N SER A 94 17.63 -0.75 -4.37
CA SER A 94 16.99 -1.40 -5.52
C SER A 94 16.68 -2.89 -5.26
N GLY A 95 17.49 -3.57 -4.46
CA GLY A 95 17.26 -4.97 -4.08
C GLY A 95 16.03 -5.13 -3.18
N ARG A 96 15.87 -4.24 -2.19
CA ARG A 96 14.69 -4.22 -1.31
C ARG A 96 13.43 -3.80 -2.05
N ALA A 97 13.51 -2.75 -2.86
CA ALA A 97 12.40 -2.32 -3.70
C ALA A 97 11.87 -3.45 -4.59
N ALA A 98 12.78 -4.19 -5.25
CA ALA A 98 12.41 -5.34 -6.07
C ALA A 98 11.76 -6.46 -5.24
N LEU A 99 12.30 -6.78 -4.05
CA LEU A 99 11.75 -7.80 -3.16
C LEU A 99 10.30 -7.48 -2.75
N PHE A 100 10.05 -6.26 -2.27
CA PHE A 100 8.70 -5.86 -1.85
C PHE A 100 7.72 -5.78 -3.02
N MET A 101 8.18 -5.37 -4.21
CA MET A 101 7.36 -5.43 -5.41
C MET A 101 7.02 -6.88 -5.82
N GLN A 102 7.92 -7.83 -5.57
CA GLN A 102 7.68 -9.26 -5.79
C GLN A 102 6.65 -9.81 -4.78
N LEU A 103 6.73 -9.43 -3.50
CA LEU A 103 5.75 -9.82 -2.48
C LEU A 103 4.35 -9.33 -2.86
N PHE A 104 4.19 -8.03 -3.13
CA PHE A 104 2.95 -7.47 -3.67
C PHE A 104 2.49 -8.21 -4.93
N GLY A 105 3.42 -8.43 -5.86
CA GLY A 105 3.17 -9.11 -7.11
C GLY A 105 2.60 -10.51 -6.92
N SER A 106 3.12 -11.29 -5.97
CA SER A 106 2.70 -12.69 -5.74
C SER A 106 1.27 -12.81 -5.20
N GLU A 107 0.82 -11.87 -4.39
CA GLU A 107 -0.51 -11.89 -3.79
C GLU A 107 -1.56 -11.18 -4.63
N ALA A 108 -1.16 -10.20 -5.45
CA ALA A 108 -2.02 -9.49 -6.39
C ALA A 108 -2.18 -10.20 -7.75
N GLN A 109 -1.89 -11.51 -7.83
CA GLN A 109 -2.13 -12.32 -9.03
C GLN A 109 -3.62 -12.69 -9.15
N PRO A 110 -4.17 -12.80 -10.38
CA PRO A 110 -5.52 -13.30 -10.69
C PRO A 110 -5.94 -14.54 -9.91
#